data_AF-A0A8H5T795-F1
#
_entry.id   AF-A0A8H5T795-F1
#
_cell.length_a   1.000
_cell.length_b   1.000
_cell.length_c   1.000
_cell.angle_alpha   90.00
_cell.angle_beta   90.00
_cell.angle_gamma   90.00
#
_symmetry.space_group_name_H-M   'P 1'
#
loop_
_entity.id
_entity.type
_entity.pdbx_description
1 polymer ?
#
loop_
_entity_poly.entity_id
_entity_poly.type
_entity_poly.pdbx_seq_one_letter_code
_entity_poly.pdbx_strand_id
1 'polypeptide(L)'
;MASSAFDHSAVNALNLDSRRAHMNAFFMHLGLWDSAKVAKTREKCVEMFCQLLDQRGHTSVNQEYFEYQVDALIWYNILKRGKVLTEATKWPWSETTPEIVDSTTEASPVYREWLSRKSEVNGDGDRVPTPPRQVVLSDELEMLDPEVGRRIFCRL
;
A
#
# COMPACT_ATOMS: atom_id res chain seq x y z
N MET A 1 4.61 0.91 31.68
CA MET A 1 4.74 2.28 31.14
C MET A 1 4.67 2.16 29.63
N ALA A 2 3.48 2.32 29.03
CA ALA A 2 3.35 2.35 27.58
C ALA A 2 3.99 3.66 27.09
N SER A 3 5.01 3.56 26.24
CA SER A 3 5.78 4.72 25.78
C SER A 3 4.88 5.69 25.04
N SER A 4 4.70 6.89 25.59
CA SER A 4 4.05 8.05 24.97
C SER A 4 4.92 8.71 23.87
N ALA A 5 5.90 7.99 23.30
CA ALA A 5 6.95 8.61 22.48
C ALA A 5 6.47 9.00 21.07
N PHE A 6 5.37 8.46 20.57
CA PHE A 6 4.81 8.81 19.28
C PHE A 6 3.29 8.98 19.37
N ASP A 7 2.84 10.22 19.45
CA ASP A 7 1.41 10.55 19.38
C ASP A 7 0.95 10.56 17.92
N HIS A 8 0.21 9.52 17.52
CA HIS A 8 -0.34 9.41 16.17
C HIS A 8 -1.52 10.35 15.91
N SER A 9 -2.20 10.81 16.98
CA SER A 9 -3.42 11.61 16.87
C SER A 9 -3.14 13.06 16.46
N ALA A 10 -1.93 13.56 16.74
CA ALA A 10 -1.48 14.89 16.34
C ALA A 10 -1.11 15.01 14.85
N VAL A 11 -1.08 13.90 14.12
CA VAL A 11 -0.69 13.87 12.69
C VAL A 11 -1.93 14.04 11.82
N ASN A 12 -1.87 14.97 10.87
CA ASN A 12 -2.86 15.04 9.80
C ASN A 12 -2.70 13.84 8.87
N ALA A 13 -3.53 12.81 9.07
CA ALA A 13 -3.50 11.56 8.34
C ALA A 13 -3.78 11.70 6.83
N LEU A 14 -4.54 12.72 6.43
CA LEU A 14 -4.90 12.93 5.02
C LEU A 14 -3.77 13.64 4.26
N ASN A 15 -2.93 14.40 4.97
CA ASN A 15 -1.76 15.03 4.37
C ASN A 15 -0.64 14.00 4.14
N LEU A 16 -0.30 13.77 2.86
CA LEU A 16 0.70 12.79 2.42
C LEU A 16 2.06 12.98 3.10
N ASP A 17 2.56 14.22 3.12
CA ASP A 17 3.90 14.52 3.62
C ASP A 17 3.98 14.33 5.13
N SER A 18 2.95 14.80 5.85
CA SER A 18 2.83 14.64 7.30
C SER A 18 2.79 13.16 7.69
N ARG A 19 1.99 12.37 6.97
CA ARG A 19 1.88 10.92 7.19
C ARG A 19 3.22 10.21 6.97
N ARG A 20 3.90 10.48 5.86
CA ARG A 20 5.19 9.85 5.53
C ARG A 20 6.32 10.29 6.44
N ALA A 21 6.35 11.55 6.85
CA ALA A 21 7.30 12.05 7.84
C ALA A 21 7.13 11.31 9.17
N HIS A 22 5.89 11.11 9.63
CA HIS A 22 5.60 10.35 10.83
C HIS A 22 6.01 8.87 10.70
N MET A 23 5.68 8.22 9.58
CA MET A 23 6.08 6.84 9.33
C MET A 23 7.59 6.68 9.38
N ASN A 24 8.33 7.57 8.73
CA ASN A 24 9.79 7.57 8.76
C ASN A 24 10.32 7.69 10.19
N ALA A 25 9.89 8.72 10.93
CA ALA A 25 10.31 8.94 12.32
C ALA A 25 9.99 7.73 13.22
N PHE A 26 8.82 7.12 13.05
CA PHE A 26 8.42 5.94 13.80
C PHE A 26 9.28 4.71 13.47
N PHE A 27 9.54 4.44 12.19
CA PHE A 27 10.42 3.34 11.80
C PHE A 27 11.87 3.57 12.23
N MET A 28 12.35 4.81 12.21
CA MET A 28 13.68 5.16 12.74
C MET A 28 13.76 4.87 14.24
N HIS A 29 12.74 5.26 15.01
CA HIS A 29 12.67 5.01 16.45
C HIS A 29 12.73 3.51 16.79
N LEU A 30 12.08 2.67 15.98
CA LEU A 30 12.10 1.22 16.15
C LEU A 30 13.36 0.55 15.59
N GLY A 31 14.30 1.30 15.00
CA GLY A 31 15.47 0.72 14.32
C GLY A 31 15.12 -0.08 13.06
N LEU A 32 13.94 0.16 12.48
CA LEU A 32 13.42 -0.55 11.30
C LEU A 32 13.61 0.26 10.00
N TRP A 33 14.01 1.52 10.10
CA TRP A 33 14.19 2.37 8.93
C TRP A 33 15.39 1.93 8.08
N ASP A 34 15.11 1.65 6.83
CA ASP A 34 16.09 1.37 5.78
C ASP A 34 15.48 1.87 4.47
N SER A 35 16.03 2.94 3.92
CA SER A 35 15.44 3.64 2.77
C SER A 35 15.31 2.73 1.55
N ALA A 36 16.27 1.84 1.31
CA ALA A 36 16.22 0.90 0.20
C ALA A 36 15.14 -0.16 0.41
N LYS A 37 15.00 -0.70 1.62
CA LYS A 37 13.94 -1.68 1.94
C LYS A 37 12.55 -1.05 1.91
N VAL A 38 12.41 0.19 2.38
CA VAL A 38 11.14 0.94 2.35
C VAL A 38 10.74 1.20 0.90
N ALA A 39 11.66 1.66 0.05
CA ALA A 39 11.40 1.90 -1.37
C ALA A 39 10.95 0.62 -2.09
N LYS A 40 11.68 -0.49 -1.91
CA LYS A 40 11.30 -1.79 -2.48
C LYS A 40 9.95 -2.29 -1.95
N THR A 41 9.65 -2.02 -0.68
CA THR A 41 8.35 -2.37 -0.09
C THR A 41 7.23 -1.52 -0.69
N ARG A 42 7.47 -0.23 -0.95
CA ARG A 42 6.52 0.64 -1.64
C ARG A 42 6.21 0.14 -3.05
N GLU A 43 7.21 -0.20 -3.85
CA GLU A 43 7.00 -0.76 -5.19
C GLU A 43 6.12 -2.00 -5.16
N LYS A 44 6.40 -2.95 -4.25
CA LYS A 44 5.57 -4.14 -4.04
C LYS A 44 4.14 -3.78 -3.62
N CYS A 45 3.98 -2.85 -2.68
CA CYS A 45 2.64 -2.45 -2.19
C CYS A 45 1.82 -1.75 -3.28
N VAL A 46 2.47 -0.92 -4.10
CA VAL A 46 1.83 -0.27 -5.26
C VAL A 46 1.33 -1.32 -6.25
N GLU A 47 2.20 -2.26 -6.68
CA GLU A 47 1.82 -3.30 -7.62
C GLU A 47 0.67 -4.17 -7.08
N MET A 48 0.78 -4.61 -5.83
CA MET A 48 -0.26 -5.40 -5.18
C MET A 48 -1.59 -4.64 -5.08
N PHE A 49 -1.54 -3.35 -4.75
CA PHE A 49 -2.76 -2.56 -4.60
C PHE A 49 -3.42 -2.27 -5.95
N CYS A 50 -2.65 -1.99 -7.01
CA CYS A 50 -3.17 -1.89 -8.37
C CYS A 50 -3.88 -3.17 -8.81
N GLN A 51 -3.26 -4.34 -8.57
CA GLN A 51 -3.89 -5.63 -8.88
C GLN A 51 -5.21 -5.84 -8.11
N LEU A 52 -5.24 -5.45 -6.83
CA LEU A 52 -6.46 -5.54 -6.02
C LEU A 52 -7.58 -4.62 -6.54
N LEU A 53 -7.24 -3.39 -6.92
CA LEU A 53 -8.20 -2.43 -7.47
C LEU A 53 -8.80 -2.93 -8.79
N ASP A 54 -7.96 -3.50 -9.65
CA ASP A 54 -8.34 -4.05 -10.94
C ASP A 54 -9.21 -5.31 -10.78
N GLN A 55 -8.85 -6.22 -9.87
CA GLN A 55 -9.68 -7.38 -9.51
C GLN A 55 -11.06 -6.98 -8.99
N ARG A 56 -11.17 -5.82 -8.33
CA ARG A 56 -12.43 -5.25 -7.85
C ARG A 56 -13.20 -4.44 -8.91
N GLY A 57 -12.66 -4.33 -10.12
CA GLY A 57 -13.29 -3.63 -11.24
C GLY A 57 -13.22 -2.10 -11.15
N HIS A 58 -12.33 -1.54 -10.32
CA HIS A 58 -12.14 -0.09 -10.26
C HIS A 58 -11.39 0.37 -11.51
N THR A 59 -11.98 1.29 -12.26
CA THR A 59 -11.34 1.91 -13.45
C THR A 59 -10.67 3.24 -13.14
N SER A 60 -10.94 3.81 -11.96
CA SER A 60 -10.33 5.02 -11.44
C SER A 60 -10.40 4.99 -9.92
N VAL A 61 -9.42 5.61 -9.26
CA VAL A 61 -9.39 5.81 -7.81
C VAL A 61 -8.81 7.19 -7.51
N ASN A 62 -9.29 7.81 -6.46
CA ASN A 62 -8.75 9.07 -5.94
C ASN A 62 -7.26 8.90 -5.55
N GLN A 63 -6.44 9.91 -5.85
CA GLN A 63 -4.99 9.88 -5.58
C GLN A 63 -4.66 9.85 -4.08
N GLU A 64 -5.39 10.59 -3.24
CA GLU A 64 -5.17 10.61 -1.79
C GLU A 64 -5.48 9.24 -1.16
N TYR A 65 -6.60 8.64 -1.54
CA TYR A 65 -6.97 7.28 -1.16
C TYR A 65 -5.90 6.28 -1.59
N PHE A 66 -5.42 6.39 -2.82
CA PHE A 66 -4.39 5.50 -3.34
C PHE A 66 -3.12 5.55 -2.50
N GLU A 67 -2.57 6.74 -2.27
CA GLU A 67 -1.34 6.90 -1.48
C GLU A 67 -1.56 6.51 0.00
N TYR A 68 -2.74 6.80 0.55
CA TYR A 68 -3.10 6.41 1.92
C TYR A 68 -3.08 4.88 2.10
N GLN A 69 -3.70 4.15 1.17
CA GLN A 69 -3.72 2.68 1.23
C GLN A 69 -2.33 2.07 1.02
N VAL A 70 -1.55 2.61 0.08
CA VAL A 70 -0.15 2.19 -0.12
C VAL A 70 0.68 2.42 1.14
N ASP A 71 0.55 3.57 1.79
CA ASP A 71 1.26 3.88 3.03
C ASP A 71 0.85 2.93 4.18
N ALA A 72 -0.45 2.62 4.31
CA ALA A 72 -0.95 1.64 5.28
C ALA A 72 -0.38 0.23 5.04
N LEU A 73 -0.27 -0.19 3.77
CA LEU A 73 0.36 -1.46 3.39
C LEU A 73 1.86 -1.49 3.72
N ILE A 74 2.58 -0.39 3.46
CA ILE A 74 4.00 -0.25 3.81
C ILE A 74 4.18 -0.39 5.33
N TRP A 75 3.36 0.32 6.11
CA TRP A 75 3.35 0.25 7.57
C TRP A 75 3.18 -1.18 8.07
N TYR A 76 2.12 -1.85 7.62
CA TYR A 76 1.86 -3.23 7.98
C TYR A 76 3.04 -4.16 7.65
N ASN A 77 3.57 -4.08 6.42
CA ASN A 77 4.65 -4.95 5.96
C ASN A 77 5.95 -4.74 6.72
N ILE A 78 6.32 -3.49 7.00
CA ILE A 78 7.55 -3.17 7.76
C ILE A 78 7.45 -3.69 9.19
N LEU A 79 6.34 -3.40 9.89
CA LEU A 79 6.17 -3.84 11.28
C LEU A 79 6.02 -5.35 11.42
N LYS A 80 5.34 -6.01 10.48
CA LYS A 80 5.22 -7.47 10.44
C LYS A 80 6.59 -8.13 10.29
N ARG A 81 7.41 -7.65 9.34
CA ARG A 81 8.78 -8.17 9.14
C ARG A 81 9.69 -7.88 10.32
N GLY A 82 9.54 -6.72 10.96
CA GLY A 82 10.22 -6.36 12.19
C GLY A 82 9.76 -7.14 13.43
N LYS A 83 8.69 -7.96 13.32
CA LYS A 83 8.06 -8.69 14.43
C LYS A 83 7.62 -7.80 15.59
N VAL A 84 7.25 -6.56 15.29
CA VAL A 84 6.76 -5.56 16.26
C VAL A 84 5.31 -5.18 16.03
N LEU A 85 4.67 -5.77 15.01
CA LEU A 85 3.25 -5.55 14.74
C LEU A 85 2.41 -6.13 15.88
N THR A 86 1.82 -5.24 16.67
CA THR A 86 0.89 -5.53 17.75
C THR A 86 -0.35 -4.66 17.61
N GLU A 87 -1.39 -4.89 18.42
CA GLU A 87 -2.57 -4.01 18.48
C GLU A 87 -2.18 -2.54 18.69
N ALA A 88 -1.17 -2.28 19.52
CA ALA A 88 -0.70 -0.92 19.83
C ALA A 88 0.05 -0.24 18.68
N THR A 89 0.52 -1.00 17.69
CA THR A 89 1.28 -0.48 16.55
C THR A 89 0.54 -0.68 15.23
N LYS A 90 -0.77 -0.97 15.28
CA LYS A 90 -1.60 -1.03 14.08
C LYS A 90 -1.62 0.32 13.37
N TRP A 91 -2.07 0.30 12.12
CA TRP A 91 -2.27 1.53 11.37
C TRP A 91 -3.20 2.47 12.16
N PRO A 92 -2.70 3.63 12.61
CA PRO A 92 -3.37 4.40 13.65
C PRO A 92 -4.55 5.22 13.12
N TRP A 93 -4.65 5.39 11.80
CA TRP A 93 -5.64 6.27 11.18
C TRP A 93 -6.79 5.51 10.51
N SER A 94 -7.04 4.26 10.86
CA SER A 94 -8.11 3.44 10.25
C SER A 94 -9.50 4.08 10.28
N GLU A 95 -9.75 5.01 11.21
CA GLU A 95 -11.00 5.77 11.32
C GLU A 95 -11.08 6.97 10.35
N THR A 96 -9.95 7.42 9.81
CA THR A 96 -9.82 8.58 8.91
C THR A 96 -9.33 8.12 7.54
N THR A 97 -10.23 7.52 6.76
CA THR A 97 -9.93 7.00 5.43
C THR A 97 -10.48 7.95 4.36
N PRO A 98 -9.68 8.39 3.37
CA PRO A 98 -10.18 9.16 2.23
C PRO A 98 -11.24 8.39 1.43
N GLU A 99 -12.04 9.09 0.65
CA GLU A 99 -13.00 8.43 -0.25
C GLU A 99 -12.30 7.78 -1.44
N ILE A 100 -12.70 6.55 -1.79
CA ILE A 100 -12.10 5.81 -2.91
C ILE A 100 -12.33 6.48 -4.26
N VAL A 101 -13.51 7.08 -4.43
CA VAL A 101 -13.88 7.86 -5.60
C VAL A 101 -14.47 9.15 -5.09
N ASP A 102 -13.79 10.24 -5.40
CA ASP A 102 -14.27 11.59 -5.13
C ASP A 102 -14.15 12.37 -6.45
N SER A 103 -15.27 12.92 -6.89
CA SER A 103 -15.38 13.66 -8.15
C SER A 103 -14.68 15.02 -8.14
N THR A 104 -14.28 15.51 -6.96
CA THR A 104 -13.66 16.83 -6.77
C THR A 104 -12.13 16.80 -6.80
N THR A 105 -11.54 15.60 -6.80
CA THR A 105 -10.12 15.37 -6.62
C THR A 105 -9.54 14.53 -7.76
N GLU A 106 -8.22 14.65 -7.97
CA GLU A 106 -7.57 14.01 -9.12
C GLU A 106 -7.50 12.48 -8.93
N ALA A 107 -7.73 11.76 -10.04
CA ALA A 107 -7.51 10.33 -10.10
C ALA A 107 -6.01 10.00 -10.01
N SER A 108 -5.68 8.85 -9.41
CA SER A 108 -4.29 8.44 -9.26
C SER A 108 -3.59 8.26 -10.61
N PRO A 109 -2.52 9.05 -10.92
CA PRO A 109 -1.72 8.83 -12.12
C PRO A 109 -1.02 7.47 -12.09
N VAL A 110 -0.63 6.98 -10.91
CA VAL A 110 0.06 5.68 -10.75
C VAL A 110 -0.86 4.53 -11.17
N TYR A 111 -2.10 4.52 -10.69
CA TYR A 111 -3.05 3.47 -11.05
C TYR A 111 -3.47 3.55 -12.51
N ARG A 112 -3.72 4.77 -13.01
CA ARG A 112 -4.04 5.01 -14.43
C ARG A 112 -2.93 4.51 -15.36
N GLU A 113 -1.66 4.81 -15.06
CA GLU A 113 -0.53 4.34 -15.85
C GLU A 113 -0.39 2.81 -15.77
N TRP A 114 -0.63 2.22 -14.60
CA TRP A 114 -0.63 0.77 -14.43
C TRP A 114 -1.70 0.09 -15.32
N LEU A 115 -2.92 0.63 -15.36
CA LEU A 115 -3.99 0.12 -16.23
C LEU A 115 -3.60 0.21 -17.71
N SER A 116 -2.97 1.31 -18.13
CA SER A 116 -2.48 1.47 -19.51
C SER A 116 -1.46 0.38 -19.87
N ARG A 117 -0.42 0.19 -19.06
CA ARG A 117 0.59 -0.86 -19.31
C ARG A 117 -0.01 -2.26 -19.35
N LYS A 118 -0.98 -2.54 -18.47
CA LYS A 118 -1.71 -3.82 -18.47
C LYS A 118 -2.48 -4.02 -19.79
N SER A 119 -3.12 -2.98 -20.31
CA SER A 119 -3.88 -3.08 -21.56
C SER A 119 -2.98 -3.35 -22.78
N GLU A 120 -1.78 -2.74 -22.82
CA GLU A 120 -0.79 -2.96 -23.89
C GLU A 120 -0.28 -4.40 -23.91
N VAL A 121 -0.01 -4.99 -22.75
CA VAL A 121 0.41 -6.40 -22.62
C VAL A 121 -0.66 -7.38 -23.12
N ASN A 122 -1.94 -7.02 -23.03
CA ASN A 122 -3.05 -7.85 -23.50
C ASN A 122 -3.43 -7.58 -24.97
N GLY A 123 -2.83 -6.57 -25.60
CA GLY A 123 -3.21 -6.06 -26.93
C GLY A 123 -2.36 -6.56 -28.10
N ASP A 124 -1.26 -7.29 -27.87
CA ASP A 124 -0.35 -7.72 -28.93
C ASP A 124 -0.37 -9.23 -29.13
N GLY A 125 -1.12 -9.66 -30.15
CA GLY A 125 -1.02 -11.00 -30.71
C GLY A 125 -0.09 -11.00 -31.92
N ASP A 126 1.22 -11.24 -31.73
CA ASP A 126 2.03 -12.23 -32.49
C ASP A 126 3.49 -12.31 -31.97
N ARG A 127 3.87 -13.50 -31.47
CA ARG A 127 5.21 -14.16 -31.39
C ARG A 127 6.46 -13.40 -30.89
N VAL A 128 7.02 -13.88 -29.75
CA VAL A 128 8.23 -14.75 -29.62
C VAL A 128 8.18 -15.44 -28.24
N PRO A 129 8.47 -16.76 -28.12
CA PRO A 129 8.52 -17.42 -26.82
C PRO A 129 9.81 -17.02 -26.08
N THR A 130 9.71 -15.98 -25.27
CA THR A 130 10.71 -15.74 -24.21
C THR A 130 10.40 -16.75 -23.10
N PRO A 131 11.37 -17.52 -22.58
CA PRO A 131 11.10 -18.52 -21.56
C PRO A 131 10.43 -17.83 -20.37
N PRO A 132 9.49 -18.51 -19.69
CA PRO A 132 8.73 -17.89 -18.63
C PRO A 132 9.73 -17.39 -17.60
N ARG A 133 9.80 -16.07 -17.42
CA ARG A 133 10.24 -15.54 -16.14
C ARG A 133 9.20 -16.10 -15.19
N GLN A 134 9.55 -17.21 -14.54
CA GLN A 134 8.81 -17.73 -13.42
C GLN A 134 8.81 -16.60 -12.40
N VAL A 135 7.81 -15.74 -12.50
CA VAL A 135 7.39 -14.95 -11.36
C VAL A 135 6.79 -16.02 -10.49
N VAL A 136 7.60 -16.48 -9.55
CA VAL A 136 7.19 -17.34 -8.44
C VAL A 136 6.23 -16.49 -7.62
N LEU A 137 5.02 -16.32 -8.15
CA LEU A 137 3.97 -15.44 -7.63
C LEU A 137 2.90 -16.25 -6.89
N SER A 138 3.12 -17.56 -6.75
CA SER A 138 2.19 -18.47 -6.08
C SER A 138 2.54 -18.71 -4.61
N ASP A 139 3.83 -18.67 -4.22
CA ASP A 139 4.24 -18.91 -2.83
C ASP A 139 4.40 -17.63 -1.99
N GLU A 140 4.71 -16.47 -2.59
CA GLU A 140 4.78 -15.19 -1.83
C GLU A 140 3.40 -14.51 -1.67
N LEU A 141 2.37 -14.99 -2.37
CA LEU A 141 0.99 -14.51 -2.28
C LEU A 141 0.20 -15.19 -1.15
N GLU A 142 0.79 -16.14 -0.42
CA GLU A 142 0.25 -16.64 0.87
C GLU A 142 0.50 -15.67 2.04
N MET A 143 1.21 -14.55 1.84
CA MET A 143 1.52 -13.60 2.92
C MET A 143 0.46 -12.55 3.21
N LEU A 144 -0.65 -12.54 2.47
CA LEU A 144 -1.87 -11.84 2.87
C LEU A 144 -2.82 -12.87 3.47
N ASP A 145 -2.77 -12.95 4.80
CA ASP A 145 -3.93 -13.41 5.55
C ASP A 145 -5.17 -12.66 5.00
N PRO A 146 -6.19 -13.37 4.49
CA PRO A 146 -7.41 -12.73 4.00
C PRO A 146 -8.08 -11.85 5.08
N GLU A 147 -7.75 -12.01 6.37
CA GLU A 147 -8.15 -11.09 7.43
C GLU A 147 -7.47 -9.71 7.36
N VAL A 148 -6.28 -9.56 6.77
CA VAL A 148 -5.59 -8.26 6.62
C VAL A 148 -6.25 -7.46 5.50
N GLY A 149 -6.58 -8.14 4.40
CA GLY A 149 -7.44 -7.64 3.34
C GLY A 149 -8.82 -7.23 3.85
N ARG A 150 -9.35 -7.91 4.87
CA ARG A 150 -10.62 -7.52 5.51
C ARG A 150 -10.45 -6.41 6.55
N ARG A 151 -9.45 -6.45 7.42
CA ARG A 151 -9.29 -5.47 8.51
C ARG A 151 -8.81 -4.11 8.03
N ILE A 152 -8.02 -4.04 6.96
CA ILE A 152 -7.56 -2.76 6.38
C ILE A 152 -8.58 -2.23 5.35
N PHE A 153 -9.34 -3.12 4.68
CA PHE A 153 -10.22 -2.71 3.57
C PHE A 153 -11.74 -2.94 3.77
N CYS A 154 -12.24 -3.42 4.93
CA CYS A 154 -13.69 -3.61 5.21
C CYS A 154 -14.40 -2.40 5.84
N ARG A 155 -14.17 -1.19 5.34
CA ARG A 155 -15.22 -0.17 5.34
C ARG A 155 -15.54 0.22 3.89
N LEU A 156 -15.88 -0.78 3.09
CA LEU A 156 -16.57 -0.67 1.81
C LEU A 156 -17.83 -1.53 1.91
#